data_AF-A0A1G3JMC1-F1
#
_entry.id   AF-A0A1G3JMC1-F1
#
_cell.length_a   1.000
_cell.length_b   1.000
_cell.length_c   1.000
_cell.angle_alpha   90.00
_cell.angle_beta   90.00
_cell.angle_gamma   90.00
#
_symmetry.space_group_name_H-M   'P 1'
#
loop_
_entity.id
_entity.type
_entity.pdbx_description
1 polymer ?
#
loop_
_entity_poly.entity_id
_entity_poly.type
_entity_poly.pdbx_seq_one_letter_code
_entity_poly.pdbx_strand_id
1 'polypeptide(L)'
;METIGKAALTVIAGGMDSSTPATKQQLPKPAIRLPQTVDEAKALKVWAEAQCDRPEPAAPLQITNHLKFLAATLPSKNLDDTTGKMRFAVYSSILGDFSNEALAYMARRACAELDWFPTPRQCLDILRDYREPATDRDKALMLCHRFWQGRFEDFIAALKADTATDDDVAAVPETWRKIAMEQGYLRWIADDQVYAIRRKVLSA
;
A
#
# COMPACT_ATOMS: atom_id res chain seq x y z
N MET A 1 -33.57 68.25 0.56
CA MET A 1 -34.76 67.47 0.15
C MET A 1 -34.61 67.16 -1.32
N GLU A 2 -34.65 65.87 -1.67
CA GLU A 2 -35.12 65.24 -2.94
C GLU A 2 -34.92 66.02 -4.26
N THR A 3 -34.42 65.47 -5.38
CA THR A 3 -34.70 64.18 -6.00
C THR A 3 -33.87 64.03 -7.31
N ILE A 4 -34.05 62.89 -8.00
CA ILE A 4 -33.69 62.52 -9.39
C ILE A 4 -32.51 61.52 -9.41
N GLY A 5 -32.60 60.27 -9.88
CA GLY A 5 -33.61 59.60 -10.70
C GLY A 5 -32.93 58.94 -11.93
N LYS A 6 -32.95 57.60 -11.98
CA LYS A 6 -32.74 56.69 -13.13
C LYS A 6 -31.37 56.63 -13.81
N ALA A 7 -30.79 55.41 -13.91
CA ALA A 7 -30.68 54.68 -15.17
C ALA A 7 -30.15 53.26 -14.95
N ALA A 8 -30.69 52.32 -15.73
CA ALA A 8 -30.33 50.91 -15.78
C ALA A 8 -28.94 50.68 -16.43
N LEU A 9 -28.25 49.61 -16.02
CA LEU A 9 -27.31 48.91 -16.90
C LEU A 9 -27.33 47.41 -16.61
N THR A 10 -28.01 46.68 -17.50
CA THR A 10 -27.82 45.25 -17.71
C THR A 10 -26.55 45.06 -18.52
N VAL A 11 -25.58 44.27 -18.03
CA VAL A 11 -24.61 43.57 -18.88
C VAL A 11 -24.42 42.15 -18.35
N ILE A 12 -24.40 41.23 -19.31
CA ILE A 12 -24.47 39.77 -19.25
C ILE A 12 -23.05 39.20 -19.42
N ALA A 13 -22.86 37.99 -18.89
CA ALA A 13 -21.84 36.99 -19.24
C ALA A 13 -20.38 37.21 -18.79
N GLY A 14 -19.93 36.26 -17.98
CA GLY A 14 -18.53 35.90 -17.80
C GLY A 14 -18.49 34.58 -17.04
N GLY A 15 -18.46 33.46 -17.78
CA GLY A 15 -18.51 32.11 -17.24
C GLY A 15 -17.46 31.86 -16.17
N MET A 16 -17.93 31.45 -14.99
CA MET A 16 -17.10 30.73 -14.03
C MET A 16 -17.19 29.25 -14.40
N ASP A 17 -16.16 28.79 -15.09
CA ASP A 17 -15.83 27.38 -15.25
C ASP A 17 -15.76 26.75 -13.86
N SER A 18 -16.85 26.13 -13.46
CA SER A 18 -16.91 25.25 -12.31
C SER A 18 -16.19 23.97 -12.71
N SER A 19 -14.86 24.03 -12.68
CA SER A 19 -14.00 22.85 -12.72
C SER A 19 -14.20 22.08 -11.41
N THR A 20 -15.24 21.25 -11.39
CA THR A 20 -15.42 20.19 -10.40
C THR A 20 -14.17 19.31 -10.47
N PRO A 21 -13.34 19.22 -9.40
CA PRO A 21 -12.28 18.22 -9.40
C PRO A 21 -12.96 16.86 -9.50
N ALA A 22 -12.52 16.06 -10.48
CA ALA A 22 -13.03 14.71 -10.68
C ALA A 22 -12.90 13.94 -9.37
N THR A 23 -14.01 13.81 -8.64
CA THR A 23 -14.13 12.93 -7.49
C THR A 23 -13.85 11.53 -8.02
N LYS A 24 -12.62 11.05 -7.82
CA LYS A 24 -12.26 9.64 -8.01
C LYS A 24 -13.33 8.86 -7.24
N GLN A 25 -14.19 8.14 -7.95
CA GLN A 25 -15.22 7.31 -7.34
C GLN A 25 -14.51 6.25 -6.50
N GLN A 26 -14.30 6.55 -5.23
CA GLN A 26 -13.72 5.65 -4.26
C GLN A 26 -14.76 4.57 -4.02
N LEU A 27 -14.43 3.33 -4.41
CA LEU A 27 -15.25 2.17 -4.07
C LEU A 27 -15.54 2.20 -2.56
N PRO A 28 -16.79 1.93 -2.12
CA PRO A 28 -17.15 1.96 -0.71
C PRO A 28 -16.23 1.02 0.06
N LYS A 29 -15.59 1.54 1.12
CA LYS A 29 -14.59 0.80 1.90
C LYS A 29 -15.26 -0.43 2.54
N PRO A 30 -14.86 -1.66 2.17
CA PRO A 30 -15.36 -2.88 2.80
C PRO A 30 -14.76 -3.02 4.21
N ALA A 31 -15.40 -3.84 5.05
CA ALA A 31 -14.86 -4.18 6.36
C ALA A 31 -13.55 -4.97 6.20
N ILE A 32 -12.45 -4.43 6.76
CA ILE A 32 -11.13 -5.07 6.72
C ILE A 32 -11.08 -6.15 7.81
N ARG A 33 -11.58 -7.33 7.46
CA ARG A 33 -11.59 -8.53 8.32
C ARG A 33 -11.33 -9.76 7.46
N LEU A 34 -11.03 -10.89 8.10
CA LEU A 34 -10.88 -12.16 7.38
C LEU A 34 -12.18 -12.47 6.62
N PRO A 35 -12.13 -12.61 5.28
CA PRO A 35 -13.30 -12.97 4.50
C PRO A 35 -13.85 -14.33 4.93
N GLN A 36 -15.17 -14.48 4.91
CA GLN A 36 -15.84 -15.76 5.17
C GLN A 36 -16.28 -16.44 3.87
N THR A 37 -16.51 -15.64 2.82
CA THR A 37 -16.94 -16.13 1.52
C THR A 37 -15.96 -15.72 0.41
N VAL A 38 -16.05 -16.44 -0.72
CA VAL A 38 -15.26 -16.13 -1.93
C VAL A 38 -15.60 -14.75 -2.47
N ASP A 39 -16.87 -14.35 -2.41
CA ASP A 39 -17.31 -13.05 -2.92
C ASP A 39 -16.82 -11.90 -2.04
N GLU A 40 -16.81 -12.09 -0.71
CA GLU A 40 -16.18 -11.13 0.21
C GLU A 40 -14.68 -10.99 -0.07
N ALA A 41 -13.96 -12.10 -0.30
CA ALA A 41 -12.53 -12.07 -0.60
C ALA A 41 -12.24 -11.38 -1.94
N LYS A 42 -13.06 -11.61 -2.97
CA LYS A 42 -12.96 -10.93 -4.27
C LYS A 42 -13.23 -9.44 -4.14
N ALA A 43 -14.30 -9.04 -3.44
CA ALA A 43 -14.64 -7.64 -3.24
C ALA A 43 -13.54 -6.90 -2.45
N LEU A 44 -13.00 -7.52 -1.40
CA LEU A 44 -11.90 -6.96 -0.61
C LEU A 44 -10.62 -6.79 -1.44
N LYS A 45 -10.30 -7.78 -2.29
CA LYS A 45 -9.16 -7.70 -3.22
C LYS A 45 -9.33 -6.58 -4.24
N VAL A 46 -10.50 -6.49 -4.90
CA VAL A 46 -10.80 -5.45 -5.89
C VAL A 46 -10.69 -4.06 -5.27
N TRP A 47 -11.24 -3.87 -4.06
CA TRP A 47 -11.11 -2.61 -3.34
C TRP A 47 -9.65 -2.27 -3.02
N ALA A 48 -8.86 -3.23 -2.56
CA ALA A 48 -7.45 -3.02 -2.20
C ALA A 48 -6.56 -2.72 -3.42
N GLU A 49 -6.79 -3.41 -4.54
CA GLU A 49 -6.07 -3.16 -5.79
C GLU A 49 -6.40 -1.79 -6.38
N ALA A 50 -7.61 -1.29 -6.15
CA ALA A 50 -8.02 0.05 -6.57
C ALA A 50 -7.43 1.19 -5.71
N GLN A 51 -6.85 0.89 -4.54
CA GLN A 51 -6.19 1.91 -3.72
C GLN A 51 -4.81 2.26 -4.28
N CYS A 52 -4.56 3.56 -4.44
CA CYS A 52 -3.23 4.09 -4.75
C CYS A 52 -2.62 4.66 -3.46
N ASP A 53 -1.94 3.79 -2.71
CA ASP A 53 -1.33 4.16 -1.42
C ASP A 53 0.15 4.54 -1.57
N ARG A 54 0.57 5.02 -2.74
CA ARG A 54 1.95 5.49 -2.89
C ARG A 54 2.10 6.74 -2.02
N PRO A 55 3.05 6.75 -1.07
CA PRO A 55 3.27 7.91 -0.23
C PRO A 55 3.68 9.11 -1.09
N GLU A 56 3.06 10.26 -0.81
CA GLU A 56 3.43 11.50 -1.49
C GLU A 56 4.79 11.99 -0.96
N PRO A 57 5.67 12.49 -1.84
CA PRO A 57 6.89 13.16 -1.41
C PRO A 57 6.59 14.35 -0.50
N ALA A 58 7.45 14.57 0.49
CA ALA A 58 7.28 15.67 1.44
C ALA A 58 7.34 17.02 0.72
N ALA A 59 6.47 17.94 1.11
CA ALA A 59 6.53 19.31 0.64
C ALA A 59 7.84 19.98 1.13
N PRO A 60 8.42 20.93 0.38
CA PRO A 60 9.67 21.60 0.77
C PRO A 60 9.66 22.21 2.18
N LEU A 61 8.50 22.72 2.62
CA LEU A 61 8.32 23.25 3.97
C LEU A 61 8.40 22.16 5.04
N GLN A 62 7.87 20.96 4.79
CA GLN A 62 7.95 19.83 5.71
C GLN A 62 9.41 19.36 5.87
N ILE A 63 10.16 19.26 4.77
CA ILE A 63 11.60 18.94 4.82
C ILE A 63 12.33 19.98 5.68
N THR A 64 12.07 21.27 5.43
CA THR A 64 12.67 22.36 6.20
C THR A 64 12.35 22.25 7.70
N ASN A 65 11.13 21.86 8.06
CA ASN A 65 10.73 21.70 9.45
C ASN A 65 11.50 20.57 10.15
N HIS A 66 11.67 19.41 9.49
CA HIS A 66 12.46 18.30 10.03
C HIS A 66 13.94 18.67 10.22
N LEU A 67 14.51 19.42 9.27
CA LEU A 67 15.89 19.90 9.38
C LEU A 67 16.06 20.96 10.48
N LYS A 68 15.08 21.85 10.66
CA LYS A 68 15.07 22.81 11.78
C LYS A 68 14.94 22.10 13.12
N PHE A 69 14.12 21.05 13.20
CA PHE A 69 14.01 20.21 14.39
C PHE A 69 15.37 19.61 14.75
N LEU A 70 16.06 18.98 13.79
CA LEU A 70 17.42 18.45 13.99
C LEU A 70 18.43 19.52 14.41
N ALA A 71 18.35 20.72 13.83
CA ALA A 71 19.25 21.83 14.16
C ALA A 71 19.02 22.38 15.58
N ALA A 72 17.79 22.25 16.08
CA ALA A 72 17.43 22.69 17.43
C ALA A 72 17.79 21.65 18.50
N THR A 73 17.81 20.35 18.14
CA THR A 73 18.06 19.26 19.09
C THR A 73 19.52 18.81 19.13
N LEU A 74 20.23 18.88 18.01
CA LEU A 74 21.59 18.37 17.89
C LEU A 74 22.59 19.51 17.71
N PRO A 75 23.76 19.44 18.38
CA PRO A 75 24.81 20.40 18.16
C PRO A 75 25.27 20.35 16.70
N SER A 76 25.54 21.53 16.15
CA SER A 76 26.06 21.67 14.81
C SER A 76 27.13 22.77 14.78
N LYS A 77 28.04 22.70 13.81
CA LYS A 77 29.03 23.75 13.62
C LYS A 77 28.30 25.06 13.33
N ASN A 78 28.66 26.15 14.00
CA ASN A 78 28.15 27.48 13.69
C ASN A 78 28.50 27.80 12.22
N LEU A 79 27.46 27.92 11.40
CA LEU A 79 27.56 28.34 10.01
C LEU A 79 27.05 29.78 9.90
N ASP A 80 27.64 30.55 9.00
CA ASP A 80 27.05 31.83 8.60
C ASP A 80 25.73 31.60 7.85
N ASP A 81 24.89 32.64 7.74
CA ASP A 81 23.56 32.54 7.13
C ASP A 81 23.60 32.01 5.69
N THR A 82 24.64 32.36 4.93
CA THR A 82 24.83 31.96 3.54
C THR A 82 25.14 30.47 3.43
N THR A 83 26.08 29.96 4.24
CA THR A 83 26.43 28.53 4.26
C THR A 83 25.29 27.70 4.85
N GLY A 84 24.55 28.24 5.82
CA GLY A 84 23.33 27.65 6.34
C GLY A 84 22.28 27.41 5.24
N LYS A 85 21.97 28.44 4.44
CA LYS A 85 21.02 28.31 3.31
C LYS A 85 21.46 27.27 2.28
N MET A 86 22.75 27.26 1.91
CA MET A 86 23.29 26.25 0.98
C MET A 86 23.15 24.83 1.54
N ARG A 87 23.44 24.63 2.83
CA ARG A 87 23.24 23.36 3.50
C ARG A 87 21.79 22.91 3.34
N PHE A 88 20.82 23.73 3.74
CA PHE A 88 19.41 23.36 3.64
C PHE A 88 18.98 23.01 2.21
N ALA A 89 19.46 23.74 1.20
CA ALA A 89 19.17 23.45 -0.21
C ALA A 89 19.66 22.05 -0.63
N VAL A 90 20.85 21.64 -0.20
CA VAL A 90 21.41 20.32 -0.47
C VAL A 90 20.59 19.21 0.21
N TYR A 91 20.15 19.42 1.45
CA TYR A 91 19.30 18.41 2.10
C TYR A 91 17.94 18.32 1.41
N SER A 92 17.34 19.44 1.02
CA SER A 92 16.07 19.44 0.30
C SER A 92 16.14 18.72 -1.05
N SER A 93 17.26 18.82 -1.78
CA SER A 93 17.42 18.11 -3.05
C SER A 93 17.61 16.60 -2.86
N ILE A 94 18.31 16.17 -1.80
CA ILE A 94 18.57 14.75 -1.52
C ILE A 94 17.36 14.07 -0.88
N LEU A 95 16.64 14.79 -0.01
CA LEU A 95 15.54 14.25 0.78
C LEU A 95 14.16 14.48 0.13
N GLY A 96 14.12 15.13 -1.03
CA GLY A 96 12.89 15.57 -1.71
C GLY A 96 11.93 14.44 -2.10
N ASP A 97 12.46 13.25 -2.36
CA ASP A 97 11.65 12.09 -2.79
C ASP A 97 11.03 11.29 -1.63
N PHE A 98 11.38 11.63 -0.39
CA PHE A 98 10.90 10.91 0.79
C PHE A 98 9.63 11.52 1.35
N SER A 99 8.76 10.67 1.88
CA SER A 99 7.50 11.10 2.49
C SER A 99 7.72 11.82 3.82
N ASN A 100 6.75 12.62 4.24
CA ASN A 100 6.81 13.33 5.52
C ASN A 100 7.03 12.38 6.72
N GLU A 101 6.42 11.19 6.69
CA GLU A 101 6.57 10.18 7.74
C GLU A 101 7.98 9.57 7.75
N ALA A 102 8.55 9.28 6.59
CA ALA A 102 9.92 8.80 6.48
C ALA A 102 10.91 9.83 7.05
N LEU A 103 10.71 11.12 6.75
CA LEU A 103 11.53 12.20 7.30
C LEU A 103 11.34 12.38 8.81
N ALA A 104 10.11 12.23 9.30
CA ALA A 104 9.84 12.27 10.74
C ALA A 104 10.49 11.10 11.50
N TYR A 105 10.51 9.90 10.89
CA TYR A 105 11.24 8.75 11.41
C TYR A 105 12.75 9.02 11.45
N MET A 106 13.29 9.53 10.35
CA MET A 106 14.71 9.86 10.24
C MET A 106 15.14 10.91 11.27
N ALA A 107 14.35 11.96 11.44
CA ALA A 107 14.63 13.01 12.42
C ALA A 107 14.63 12.47 13.87
N ARG A 108 13.63 11.66 14.22
CA ARG A 108 13.53 11.03 15.56
C ARG A 108 14.71 10.09 15.82
N ARG A 109 15.06 9.26 14.85
CA ARG A 109 16.14 8.27 15.00
C ARG A 109 17.52 8.93 15.04
N ALA A 110 17.75 9.97 14.24
CA ALA A 110 18.97 10.77 14.33
C ALA A 110 19.16 11.39 15.72
N CYS A 111 18.11 11.96 16.31
CA CYS A 111 18.18 12.48 17.69
C CYS A 111 18.45 11.41 18.75
N ALA A 112 18.06 10.16 18.51
CA ALA A 112 18.25 9.06 19.45
C ALA A 112 19.64 8.39 19.34
N GLU A 113 20.22 8.38 18.13
CA GLU A 113 21.42 7.59 17.82
C GLU A 113 22.68 8.43 17.59
N LEU A 114 22.55 9.74 17.32
CA LEU A 114 23.68 10.58 16.91
C LEU A 114 23.91 11.73 17.88
N ASP A 115 25.18 11.97 18.20
CA ASP A 115 25.60 13.06 19.08
C ASP A 115 25.69 14.42 18.36
N TRP A 116 25.71 14.42 17.03
CA TRP A 116 25.90 15.60 16.19
C TRP A 116 24.91 15.62 15.03
N PHE A 117 24.66 16.81 14.50
CA PHE A 117 23.76 16.97 13.35
C PHE A 117 24.19 16.04 12.19
N PRO A 118 23.28 15.18 11.68
CA PRO A 118 23.61 14.14 10.71
C PRO A 118 24.09 14.71 9.37
N THR A 119 25.02 14.03 8.71
CA THR A 119 25.33 14.25 7.30
C THR A 119 24.20 13.73 6.39
N PRO A 120 24.09 14.17 5.11
CA PRO A 120 23.08 13.64 4.21
C PRO A 120 23.20 12.12 4.02
N ARG A 121 24.42 11.59 4.06
CA ARG A 121 24.66 10.14 3.98
C ARG A 121 24.06 9.41 5.18
N GLN A 122 24.27 9.90 6.39
CA GLN A 122 23.66 9.31 7.60
C GLN A 122 22.14 9.37 7.57
N CYS A 123 21.55 10.47 7.07
CA CYS A 123 20.10 10.55 6.86
C CYS A 123 19.60 9.43 5.94
N LEU A 124 20.29 9.19 4.81
CA LEU A 124 19.94 8.12 3.87
C LEU A 124 20.12 6.73 4.47
N ASP A 125 21.18 6.50 5.24
CA ASP A 125 21.40 5.21 5.91
C ASP A 125 20.31 4.92 6.95
N ILE A 126 19.84 5.93 7.69
CA ILE A 126 18.67 5.81 8.58
C ILE A 126 17.39 5.53 7.77
N LEU A 127 17.15 6.27 6.68
CA LEU A 127 15.97 6.12 5.84
C LEU A 127 15.89 4.76 5.14
N ARG A 128 17.02 4.12 4.84
CA ARG A 128 17.06 2.76 4.28
C ARG A 128 16.35 1.73 5.16
N ASP A 129 16.39 1.93 6.47
CA ASP A 129 15.78 1.04 7.45
C ASP A 129 14.29 1.37 7.69
N TYR A 130 13.80 2.49 7.15
CA TYR A 130 12.41 2.88 7.31
C TYR A 130 11.49 1.87 6.60
N ARG A 131 10.42 1.49 7.30
CA ARG A 131 9.33 0.68 6.76
C ARG A 131 8.04 1.41 7.03
N GLU A 132 7.25 1.58 5.98
CA GLU A 132 5.95 2.21 6.12
C GLU A 132 5.04 1.36 6.99
N PRO A 133 4.23 1.99 7.86
CA PRO A 133 3.23 1.26 8.62
C PRO A 133 2.26 0.58 7.66
N ALA A 134 1.89 -0.66 7.97
CA ALA A 134 0.99 -1.45 7.13
C ALA A 134 -0.32 -0.69 6.88
N THR A 135 -0.57 -0.38 5.61
CA THR A 135 -1.77 0.33 5.19
C THR A 135 -2.99 -0.59 5.28
N ASP A 136 -4.16 0.01 5.20
CA ASP A 136 -5.41 -0.75 5.14
C ASP A 136 -5.52 -1.60 3.87
N ARG A 137 -4.90 -1.16 2.78
CA ARG A 137 -4.69 -1.96 1.57
C ARG A 137 -3.82 -3.18 1.84
N ASP A 138 -2.68 -3.00 2.50
CA ASP A 138 -1.77 -4.11 2.81
C ASP A 138 -2.45 -5.15 3.69
N LYS A 139 -3.19 -4.69 4.72
CA LYS A 139 -3.99 -5.57 5.59
C LYS A 139 -5.05 -6.32 4.78
N ALA A 140 -5.76 -5.65 3.89
CA ALA A 140 -6.77 -6.26 3.05
C ALA A 140 -6.18 -7.34 2.12
N LEU A 141 -5.06 -7.05 1.46
CA LEU A 141 -4.35 -8.01 0.59
C LEU A 141 -3.83 -9.22 1.39
N MET A 142 -3.25 -8.97 2.57
CA MET A 142 -2.81 -10.03 3.48
C MET A 142 -3.98 -10.93 3.92
N LEU A 143 -5.14 -10.36 4.26
CA LEU A 143 -6.33 -11.11 4.64
C LEU A 143 -6.89 -11.94 3.47
N CYS A 144 -6.91 -11.38 2.27
CA CYS A 144 -7.26 -12.11 1.05
C CYS A 144 -6.30 -13.28 0.81
N HIS A 145 -5.00 -13.06 0.93
CA HIS A 145 -4.00 -14.12 0.80
C HIS A 145 -4.24 -15.22 1.84
N ARG A 146 -4.44 -14.86 3.11
CA ARG A 146 -4.71 -15.80 4.20
C ARG A 146 -5.97 -16.63 3.95
N PHE A 147 -7.04 -16.03 3.42
CA PHE A 147 -8.26 -16.75 3.07
C PHE A 147 -8.01 -17.81 1.99
N TRP A 148 -7.33 -17.44 0.90
CA TRP A 148 -7.05 -18.38 -0.19
C TRP A 148 -6.07 -19.47 0.22
N GLN A 149 -5.06 -19.12 1.03
CA GLN A 149 -4.13 -20.08 1.59
C GLN A 149 -4.83 -21.10 2.48
N GLY A 150 -5.74 -20.67 3.37
CA GLY A 150 -6.51 -21.58 4.21
C GLY A 150 -7.35 -22.55 3.39
N ARG A 151 -8.07 -22.05 2.36
CA ARG A 151 -8.84 -22.93 1.46
C ARG A 151 -7.99 -23.92 0.69
N PHE A 152 -6.78 -23.52 0.30
CA PHE A 152 -5.83 -24.43 -0.35
C PHE A 152 -5.34 -25.51 0.63
N GLU A 153 -5.00 -25.12 1.85
CA GLU A 153 -4.59 -26.05 2.91
C GLU A 153 -5.70 -27.05 3.24
N ASP A 154 -6.95 -26.61 3.33
CA ASP A 154 -8.12 -27.48 3.53
C ASP A 154 -8.28 -28.49 2.38
N PHE A 155 -8.11 -28.05 1.13
CA PHE A 155 -8.15 -28.93 -0.04
C PHE A 155 -7.05 -29.99 0.00
N ILE A 156 -5.81 -29.60 0.30
CA ILE A 156 -4.69 -30.54 0.44
C ILE A 156 -4.91 -31.49 1.62
N ALA A 157 -5.49 -31.00 2.73
CA ALA A 157 -5.82 -31.83 3.88
C ALA A 157 -6.88 -32.88 3.51
N ALA A 158 -7.92 -32.52 2.76
CA ALA A 158 -8.94 -33.45 2.28
C ALA A 158 -8.35 -34.52 1.34
N LEU A 159 -7.41 -34.15 0.46
CA LEU A 159 -6.68 -35.10 -0.38
C LEU A 159 -5.82 -36.06 0.45
N LYS A 160 -5.14 -35.56 1.49
CA LYS A 160 -4.34 -36.41 2.41
C LYS A 160 -5.20 -37.38 3.21
N ALA A 161 -6.39 -36.94 3.60
CA ALA A 161 -7.34 -37.73 4.38
C ALA A 161 -8.17 -38.71 3.53
N ASP A 162 -8.00 -38.70 2.20
CA ASP A 162 -8.80 -39.49 1.24
C ASP A 162 -10.31 -39.20 1.32
N THR A 163 -10.67 -37.98 1.75
CA THR A 163 -12.07 -37.53 1.87
C THR A 163 -12.50 -36.60 0.73
N ALA A 164 -11.57 -36.16 -0.11
CA ALA A 164 -11.88 -35.35 -1.28
C ALA A 164 -12.56 -36.18 -2.38
N THR A 165 -13.52 -35.57 -3.08
CA THR A 165 -14.19 -36.17 -4.24
C THR A 165 -13.64 -35.61 -5.56
N ASP A 166 -13.92 -36.29 -6.68
CA ASP A 166 -13.51 -35.78 -8.00
C ASP A 166 -14.22 -34.45 -8.34
N ASP A 167 -15.43 -34.23 -7.83
CA ASP A 167 -16.14 -32.95 -7.93
C ASP A 167 -15.40 -31.83 -7.17
N ASP A 168 -14.83 -32.12 -5.99
CA ASP A 168 -14.00 -31.16 -5.24
C ASP A 168 -12.73 -30.79 -6.02
N VAL A 169 -12.13 -31.76 -6.72
CA VAL A 169 -10.96 -31.53 -7.58
C VAL A 169 -11.34 -30.67 -8.80
N ALA A 170 -12.52 -30.89 -9.40
CA ALA A 170 -13.00 -30.11 -10.52
C ALA A 170 -13.35 -28.65 -10.13
N ALA A 171 -13.83 -28.45 -8.90
CA ALA A 171 -14.24 -27.14 -8.39
C ALA A 171 -13.06 -26.19 -8.08
N VAL A 172 -11.84 -26.71 -7.92
CA VAL A 172 -10.66 -25.88 -7.57
C VAL A 172 -9.90 -25.35 -8.80
N PRO A 173 -9.19 -24.21 -8.66
CA PRO A 173 -8.37 -23.65 -9.73
C PRO A 173 -7.35 -24.66 -10.30
N GLU A 174 -7.07 -24.56 -11.59
CA GLU A 174 -6.11 -25.44 -12.27
C GLU A 174 -4.71 -25.42 -11.62
N THR A 175 -4.27 -24.25 -11.15
CA THR A 175 -3.00 -24.11 -10.43
C THR A 175 -2.93 -24.99 -9.19
N TRP A 176 -4.03 -25.12 -8.44
CA TRP A 176 -4.08 -25.99 -7.25
C TRP A 176 -4.01 -27.46 -7.64
N ARG A 177 -4.68 -27.85 -8.73
CA ARG A 177 -4.62 -29.22 -9.28
C ARG A 177 -3.22 -29.58 -9.73
N LYS A 178 -2.51 -28.67 -10.41
CA LYS A 178 -1.10 -28.85 -10.81
C LYS A 178 -0.19 -29.06 -9.60
N ILE A 179 -0.31 -28.22 -8.57
CA ILE A 179 0.46 -28.37 -7.33
C ILE A 179 0.16 -29.70 -6.65
N ALA A 180 -1.12 -30.08 -6.54
CA ALA A 180 -1.52 -31.35 -5.94
C ALA A 180 -1.05 -32.58 -6.76
N MET A 181 -0.96 -32.46 -8.10
CA MET A 181 -0.38 -33.48 -8.97
C MET A 181 1.14 -33.59 -8.75
N GLU A 182 1.87 -32.48 -8.71
CA GLU A 182 3.32 -32.46 -8.44
C GLU A 182 3.65 -33.04 -7.05
N GLN A 183 2.79 -32.80 -6.07
CA GLN A 183 2.89 -33.40 -4.73
C GLN A 183 2.45 -34.87 -4.67
N GLY A 184 1.98 -35.45 -5.79
CA GLY A 184 1.64 -36.86 -5.91
C GLY A 184 0.24 -37.26 -5.41
N TYR A 185 -0.62 -36.30 -5.04
CA TYR A 185 -2.00 -36.55 -4.61
C TYR A 185 -2.95 -36.78 -5.79
N LEU A 186 -2.69 -36.13 -6.93
CA LEU A 186 -3.48 -36.28 -8.15
C LEU A 186 -2.64 -36.94 -9.25
N ARG A 187 -3.33 -37.57 -10.21
CA ARG A 187 -2.75 -38.04 -11.49
C ARG A 187 -3.50 -37.42 -12.66
N TRP A 188 -2.78 -37.15 -13.73
CA TRP A 188 -3.37 -36.76 -15.00
C TRP A 188 -3.77 -37.99 -15.81
N ILE A 189 -5.02 -38.07 -16.26
CA ILE A 189 -5.51 -39.10 -17.17
C ILE A 189 -5.63 -38.46 -18.55
N ALA A 190 -4.73 -38.83 -19.47
CA ALA A 190 -4.62 -38.20 -20.78
C ALA A 190 -5.85 -38.46 -21.67
N ASP A 191 -6.46 -39.65 -21.55
CA ASP A 191 -7.60 -40.06 -22.37
C ASP A 191 -8.84 -39.21 -22.11
N ASP A 192 -9.09 -38.90 -20.84
CA ASP A 192 -10.25 -38.09 -20.42
C ASP A 192 -9.89 -36.61 -20.20
N GLN A 193 -8.61 -36.25 -20.29
CA GLN A 193 -8.07 -34.92 -19.95
C GLN A 193 -8.51 -34.42 -18.55
N VAL A 194 -8.51 -35.32 -17.56
CA VAL A 194 -9.00 -35.04 -16.21
C VAL A 194 -7.93 -35.35 -15.15
N TYR A 195 -7.95 -34.58 -14.07
CA TYR A 195 -7.20 -34.87 -12.84
C TYR A 195 -8.01 -35.84 -11.99
N ALA A 196 -7.45 -37.00 -11.68
CA ALA A 196 -8.06 -38.00 -10.81
C ALA A 196 -7.27 -38.17 -9.51
N ILE A 197 -7.97 -38.46 -8.41
CA ILE A 197 -7.33 -38.68 -7.10
C ILE A 197 -6.52 -39.98 -7.11
N ARG A 198 -5.28 -39.91 -6.63
CA ARG A 198 -4.40 -41.07 -6.51
C ARG A 198 -4.72 -41.83 -5.22
N ARG A 199 -5.68 -42.75 -5.27
CA ARG A 199 -5.99 -43.62 -4.14
C ARG A 199 -4.83 -44.56 -3.83
N LYS A 200 -4.45 -44.66 -2.55
CA LYS A 200 -3.50 -45.69 -2.10
C LYS A 200 -4.18 -47.04 -2.20
N VAL A 201 -3.61 -47.95 -2.96
CA VAL A 201 -4.01 -49.37 -2.91
C VAL A 201 -3.62 -49.86 -1.52
N LEU A 202 -4.60 -50.05 -0.63
CA LEU A 202 -4.40 -50.80 0.60
C LEU A 202 -3.99 -52.22 0.19
N SER A 203 -2.72 -52.58 0.42
CA SER A 203 -2.32 -53.97 0.36
C SER A 203 -3.02 -54.68 1.52
N ALA A 204 -3.88 -55.62 1.18
CA ALA A 204 -4.48 -56.56 2.13
C ALA A 204 -3.45 -57.56 2.64
#